data_AF-S7PVT2-F1
#
_entry.id   AF-S7PVT2-F1
#
_cell.length_a   1.000
_cell.length_b   1.000
_cell.length_c   1.000
_cell.angle_alpha   90.00
_cell.angle_beta   90.00
_cell.angle_gamma   90.00
#
_symmetry.space_group_name_H-M   'P 1'
#
loop_
_entity.id
_entity.type
_entity.pdbx_description
1 polymer ?
#
loop_
_entity_poly.entity_id
_entity_poly.type
_entity_poly.pdbx_seq_one_letter_code
_entity_poly.pdbx_strand_id
1 'polypeptide(L)' 'LAYIEWFTPFRSYDENLKLYSVSRSTRNQHRHAEVIPLEHIFRGCHLIPRFGTSVDKEWTTDNVLE' A
#
# COMPACT_ATOMS: atom_id res chain seq x y z
N LEU A 1 9.15 -15.66 -9.38
CA LEU A 1 9.40 -14.21 -9.23
C LEU A 1 8.05 -13.48 -9.19
N ALA A 2 7.98 -12.36 -8.50
CA ALA A 2 6.82 -11.47 -8.47
C ALA A 2 7.27 -10.03 -8.64
N TYR A 3 6.53 -9.26 -9.44
CA TYR A 3 6.66 -7.81 -9.50
C TYR A 3 5.85 -7.19 -8.36
N ILE A 4 6.47 -6.28 -7.60
CA ILE A 4 5.81 -5.58 -6.50
C ILE A 4 6.07 -4.09 -6.59
N GLU A 5 5.11 -3.30 -6.10
CA GLU A 5 5.27 -1.88 -5.82
C GLU A 5 5.30 -1.69 -4.29
N TRP A 6 6.35 -1.06 -3.79
CA TRP A 6 6.57 -0.93 -2.36
C TRP A 6 5.67 0.13 -1.72
N PHE A 7 5.21 -0.13 -0.51
CA PHE A 7 4.68 0.88 0.40
C PHE A 7 5.80 1.46 1.27
N THR A 8 5.56 2.61 1.90
CA THR A 8 6.47 3.20 2.90
C THR A 8 6.61 2.28 4.12
N PRO A 9 7.79 2.23 4.77
CA PRO A 9 7.98 1.44 5.98
C PRO A 9 6.99 1.78 7.11
N PHE A 10 6.70 0.81 7.97
CA PHE A 10 5.81 0.95 9.12
C PHE A 10 6.42 1.87 10.20
N ARG A 11 6.22 3.18 10.05
CA ARG A 11 6.79 4.20 10.95
C ARG A 11 5.74 4.93 11.80
N SER A 12 4.50 5.00 11.33
CA SER A 12 3.42 5.71 12.02
C SER A 12 2.35 4.69 12.41
N TYR A 13 2.16 4.50 13.70
CA TYR A 13 1.13 3.61 14.25
C TYR A 13 -0.07 4.42 14.71
N ASP A 14 -1.27 3.97 14.32
CA ASP A 14 -2.54 4.56 14.73
C ASP A 14 -3.12 3.75 15.89
N GLU A 15 -3.15 4.35 17.08
CA GLU A 15 -3.59 3.68 18.30
C GLU A 15 -5.08 3.33 18.31
N ASN A 16 -5.92 4.08 17.59
CA ASN A 16 -7.36 3.84 17.56
C ASN A 16 -7.69 2.71 16.59
N LEU A 17 -7.04 2.71 15.43
CA LEU A 17 -7.25 1.69 14.40
C LEU A 17 -6.43 0.42 14.62
N LYS A 18 -5.39 0.50 15.47
CA LYS A 18 -4.39 -0.56 15.69
C LYS A 18 -3.69 -1.00 14.40
N LEU A 19 -3.45 -0.03 13.51
CA LEU A 19 -2.85 -0.23 12.19
C LEU A 19 -1.70 0.73 11.95
N TYR A 20 -0.78 0.37 11.04
CA TYR A 20 0.24 1.28 10.55
C TYR A 20 -0.26 2.12 9.38
N SER A 21 0.03 3.41 9.39
CA SER A 21 -0.19 4.28 8.24
C SER A 21 0.94 4.08 7.22
N VAL A 22 0.55 3.82 5.97
CA VAL A 22 1.46 3.64 4.85
C VAL A 22 0.98 4.41 3.63
N SER A 23 1.92 4.78 2.76
CA SER A 23 1.66 5.37 1.45
C SER A 23 2.45 4.62 0.37
N ARG A 24 2.08 4.79 -0.91
CA ARG A 24 2.88 4.26 -2.03
C ARG A 24 4.30 4.86 -1.96
N SER A 25 5.33 4.01 -2.02
CA SER A 25 6.73 4.44 -2.03
C SER A 25 7.11 4.94 -3.41
N THR A 26 7.86 6.04 -3.48
CA THR A 26 8.37 6.60 -4.73
C THR A 26 9.88 6.78 -4.69
N ARG A 27 10.52 6.63 -5.84
CA ARG A 27 11.93 6.93 -6.06
C ARG A 27 12.04 7.75 -7.34
N ASN A 28 12.65 8.94 -7.26
CA ASN A 28 12.70 9.88 -8.39
C ASN A 28 11.33 10.18 -9.01
N GLN A 29 10.30 10.37 -8.17
CA GLN A 29 8.90 10.62 -8.56
C GLN A 29 8.20 9.46 -9.31
N HIS A 30 8.83 8.29 -9.41
CA HIS A 30 8.22 7.09 -9.97
C HIS A 30 7.91 6.08 -8.86
N ARG A 31 6.94 5.18 -9.09
CA ARG A 31 6.60 4.11 -8.15
C ARG A 31 7.85 3.27 -7.88
N HIS A 32 8.18 3.07 -6.61
CA HIS A 32 9.30 2.23 -6.23
C HIS A 32 8.88 0.77 -6.37
N ALA A 33 9.43 0.09 -7.37
CA ALA A 33 9.06 -1.28 -7.70
C ALA A 33 10.29 -2.19 -7.82
N GLU A 34 10.07 -3.48 -7.61
CA GLU A 34 11.11 -4.51 -7.64
C GLU A 34 10.54 -5.85 -8.12
N VAL A 35 11.40 -6.70 -8.70
CA VAL A 35 11.08 -8.09 -9.00
C VAL A 35 11.76 -8.98 -7.97
N ILE A 36 10.98 -9.64 -7.12
CA ILE A 36 11.49 -10.45 -6.00
C ILE A 36 11.22 -11.95 -6.19
N PRO A 37 12.01 -12.83 -5.58
CA PRO A 37 11.67 -14.25 -5.42
C PRO A 37 10.33 -14.43 -4.68
N LEU A 38 9.58 -15.48 -5.03
CA LEU A 38 8.24 -15.69 -4.45
C LEU A 38 8.33 -16.06 -2.97
N GLU A 39 9.40 -16.74 -2.57
CA GLU A 39 9.72 -17.13 -1.20
C GLU A 39 9.93 -15.93 -0.25
N HIS A 40 10.13 -14.72 -0.77
CA HIS A 40 10.18 -13.49 0.04
C HIS A 40 8.78 -12.98 0.40
N ILE A 41 7.71 -13.48 -0.24
CA ILE A 41 6.33 -13.12 0.09
C ILE A 41 5.82 -14.06 1.17
N PHE A 42 5.64 -13.54 2.38
CA PHE A 42 5.18 -14.35 3.49
C PHE A 42 3.65 -14.56 3.49
N ARG A 43 2.88 -13.48 3.37
CA ARG A 43 1.40 -13.52 3.36
C ARG A 43 0.81 -12.21 2.83
N GLY A 44 -0.44 -12.27 2.40
CA GLY A 44 -1.26 -11.07 2.22
C GLY A 44 -1.58 -10.39 3.56
N CYS A 45 -1.76 -9.08 3.51
CA CYS A 45 -2.23 -8.25 4.62
C CYS A 45 -3.42 -7.39 4.19
N HIS A 46 -4.23 -6.95 5.16
CA HIS A 46 -5.36 -6.07 4.89
C HIS A 46 -4.91 -4.61 4.83
N LEU A 47 -5.38 -3.91 3.82
CA LEU A 47 -5.30 -2.46 3.73
C LEU A 47 -6.70 -1.90 3.89
N ILE A 48 -6.83 -0.84 4.68
CA ILE A 48 -8.02 -0.01 4.70
C ILE A 48 -7.66 1.38 4.19
N PRO A 49 -8.52 2.00 3.36
CA PRO A 49 -8.28 3.36 2.91
C PRO A 49 -8.36 4.33 4.10
N ARG A 50 -7.39 5.25 4.17
CA ARG A 50 -7.47 6.42 5.04
C ARG A 50 -8.00 7.58 4.20
N PHE A 51 -9.32 7.77 4.24
CA PHE A 51 -9.97 8.86 3.52
C PHE A 51 -9.67 10.22 4.14
N GLY A 52 -9.59 11.25 3.29
CA GLY A 52 -9.65 12.64 3.72
C GLY A 52 -11.10 13.08 3.93
N THR A 53 -11.46 14.23 3.37
CA THR A 53 -12.82 14.79 3.47
C THR A 53 -13.84 14.16 2.51
N SER A 54 -13.37 13.40 1.51
CA SER A 54 -14.24 12.77 0.51
C SER A 54 -13.69 11.42 0.07
N VAL A 55 -14.60 10.58 -0.44
CA VAL A 55 -14.33 9.28 -1.04
C VAL A 55 -14.56 9.40 -2.53
N ASP A 56 -13.69 8.82 -3.34
CA ASP A 56 -13.91 8.70 -4.78
C ASP A 56 -15.02 7.67 -5.04
N LYS A 57 -16.08 8.10 -5.74
CA LYS A 57 -17.26 7.26 -6.02
C LYS A 57 -17.04 6.29 -7.16
N GLU A 58 -16.01 6.50 -7.98
CA GLU A 58 -15.65 5.64 -9.10
C GLU A 58 -14.73 4.49 -8.67
N TRP A 59 -14.42 4.38 -7.38
CA TRP A 59 -13.63 3.28 -6.85
C TRP A 59 -14.38 1.95 -6.94
N THR A 60 -13.69 1.00 -7.54
CA THR A 60 -14.04 -0.40 -7.70
C THR A 60 -12.96 -1.26 -7.07
N THR A 61 -13.23 -2.55 -6.92
CA THR A 61 -12.22 -3.52 -6.46
C THR A 61 -10.96 -3.54 -7.33
N ASP A 62 -11.09 -3.15 -8.60
CA ASP A 62 -10.04 -3.23 -9.61
C ASP A 62 -9.12 -2.00 -9.61
N ASN A 63 -9.63 -0.82 -9.24
CA ASN A 63 -8.89 0.45 -9.33
C ASN A 63 -8.60 1.12 -7.98
N VAL A 64 -9.08 0.57 -6.85
CA VAL A 64 -8.97 1.20 -5.52
C VAL A 64 -7.54 1.53 -5.06
N LEU A 65 -6.54 0.92 -5.70
CA LEU A 65 -5.14 1.21 -5.42
C LEU A 65 -4.52 2.23 -6.39
N GLU A 66 -5.09 2.48 -7.57
CA GLU A 66 -4.41 3.19 -8.67
C GLU A 66 -4.11 4.67 -8.42
#